data_AF-L9VG30-F1
#
_entry.id   AF-L9VG30-F1
#
_cell.length_a   1.000
_cell.length_b   1.000
_cell.length_c   1.000
_cell.angle_alpha   90.00
_cell.angle_beta   90.00
_cell.angle_gamma   90.00
#
_symmetry.space_group_name_H-M   'P 1'
#
loop_
_entity.id
_entity.type
_entity.pdbx_description
1 polymer ?
#
loop_
_entity_poly.entity_id
_entity_poly.type
_entity_poly.pdbx_seq_one_letter_code
_entity_poly.pdbx_strand_id
1 'polypeptide(L)'
;MDWELTPDQKEPATDGVRSPRDRLESVRGRIQSRFEIDTRALAALRIALGVILLVDLFHRARDMRYFYTDDGVYPVALYESTSSLYDGYSFHGLSGELWFQQLLFVVAAAFAVALILGYRTRLVAFVSLLLLVSLQVRNPLVLNGADRLLRVLLLVAIVVPLGERWSIDALRRGTARTTVVGFATAALLVQPVAVLTQNAVLKHEGDTWFAGEAIGIALANDVMTISLGNHLGEFSPLLEILNWIWVTLLAGSIVFLLSTTGRLRAFFALVYIGAFLGMLPVMSVGLFPLVLIAAVLPFLTAPFWDTAVSLIPSRRLVDRLPTTSHLGPIGQPPVERRVRDALRRRGYESATSFVVTYGRSLKTVVGVIFLVWILVFSASHATGMAVPDEMESNLPDEQRWGLYTPDPSQSYSWYAAEAETKDGSTFNAFDGEAVVSDRPPDASQEYETFRHRKHMESVRDSAGNEPTEMISGEYANWVCVQLTPYLGDDLETITVHRFIQQSPVDGEYEEPRQVTLVEQRC
;
A
#
# COMPACT_ATOMS: atom_id res chain seq x y z
N MET A 1 -22.62 -17.88 -81.13
CA MET A 1 -23.14 -16.50 -81.12
C MET A 1 -23.63 -16.27 -79.70
N ASP A 2 -22.94 -15.38 -79.02
CA ASP A 2 -23.06 -15.02 -77.60
C ASP A 2 -24.49 -14.67 -77.18
N TRP A 3 -24.86 -15.01 -75.94
CA TRP A 3 -25.15 -14.01 -74.89
C TRP A 3 -25.35 -14.66 -73.50
N GLU A 4 -24.73 -14.05 -72.50
CA GLU A 4 -24.83 -14.30 -71.05
C GLU A 4 -26.22 -14.01 -70.50
N LEU A 5 -26.65 -14.69 -69.44
CA LEU A 5 -27.41 -14.09 -68.33
C LEU A 5 -27.29 -14.98 -67.06
N THR A 6 -26.52 -14.52 -66.08
CA THR A 6 -26.64 -14.89 -64.66
C THR A 6 -27.98 -14.43 -64.09
N PRO A 7 -28.53 -15.15 -63.10
CA PRO A 7 -29.01 -14.46 -61.91
C PRO A 7 -28.36 -15.01 -60.64
N ASP A 8 -27.60 -14.11 -60.02
CA ASP A 8 -27.27 -13.96 -58.61
C ASP A 8 -28.32 -14.60 -57.66
N GLN A 9 -28.07 -15.83 -57.19
CA GLN A 9 -28.72 -16.35 -55.98
C GLN A 9 -27.91 -15.88 -54.77
N LYS A 10 -28.18 -14.64 -54.35
CA LYS A 10 -27.98 -14.25 -52.95
C LYS A 10 -28.87 -15.13 -52.10
N GLU A 11 -28.27 -16.13 -51.44
CA GLU A 11 -28.86 -16.72 -50.26
C GLU A 11 -29.29 -15.57 -49.33
N PRO A 12 -30.56 -15.55 -48.86
CA PRO A 12 -30.95 -14.60 -47.85
C PRO A 12 -30.07 -14.86 -46.63
N ALA A 13 -29.29 -13.85 -46.24
CA ALA A 13 -28.62 -13.84 -44.95
C ALA A 13 -29.69 -14.08 -43.89
N THR A 14 -29.75 -15.32 -43.39
CA THR A 14 -30.55 -15.62 -42.22
C THR A 14 -29.90 -14.81 -41.11
N ASP A 15 -30.54 -13.69 -40.75
CA ASP A 15 -30.33 -13.01 -39.48
C ASP A 15 -30.67 -14.01 -38.38
N GLY A 16 -29.69 -14.86 -38.09
CA GLY A 16 -29.78 -15.89 -37.09
C GLY A 16 -30.00 -15.18 -35.77
N VAL A 17 -31.22 -15.34 -35.23
CA VAL A 17 -31.53 -14.98 -33.85
C VAL A 17 -30.54 -15.74 -32.97
N ARG A 18 -29.44 -15.07 -32.59
CA ARG A 18 -28.40 -15.66 -31.74
C ARG A 18 -29.09 -16.29 -30.54
N SER A 19 -28.84 -17.58 -30.33
CA SER A 19 -29.48 -18.31 -29.25
C SER A 19 -29.13 -17.63 -27.92
N PRO A 20 -29.99 -17.73 -26.88
CA PRO A 20 -29.68 -17.20 -25.56
C PRO A 20 -28.32 -17.68 -25.01
N ARG A 21 -27.89 -18.89 -25.40
CA ARG A 21 -26.58 -19.45 -25.06
C ARG A 21 -25.43 -18.71 -25.75
N ASP A 22 -25.52 -18.44 -27.05
CA ASP A 22 -24.47 -17.71 -27.78
C ASP A 22 -24.33 -16.27 -27.27
N ARG A 23 -25.45 -15.64 -26.86
CA ARG A 23 -25.43 -14.32 -26.21
C ARG A 23 -24.74 -14.38 -24.85
N LEU A 24 -25.03 -15.39 -24.04
CA LEU A 24 -24.41 -15.59 -22.73
C LEU A 24 -22.90 -15.86 -22.85
N GLU A 25 -22.48 -16.67 -23.82
CA GLU A 25 -21.08 -16.96 -24.11
C GLU A 25 -20.33 -15.72 -24.60
N SER A 26 -20.96 -14.91 -25.45
CA SER A 26 -20.42 -13.63 -25.91
C SER A 26 -20.23 -12.63 -24.75
N VAL A 27 -21.21 -12.55 -23.84
CA VAL A 27 -21.11 -11.70 -22.63
C VAL A 27 -20.03 -12.23 -21.69
N ARG A 28 -19.97 -13.55 -21.46
CA ARG A 28 -18.94 -14.17 -20.62
C ARG A 28 -17.53 -13.91 -21.16
N GLY A 29 -17.31 -14.07 -22.46
CA GLY A 29 -16.02 -13.78 -23.10
C GLY A 29 -15.62 -12.31 -22.94
N ARG A 30 -16.57 -11.37 -23.10
CA ARG A 30 -16.34 -9.94 -22.86
C ARG A 30 -15.94 -9.68 -21.40
N ILE A 31 -16.66 -10.23 -20.43
CA ILE A 31 -16.33 -10.08 -19.00
C ILE A 31 -14.95 -10.67 -18.70
N GLN A 32 -14.65 -11.88 -19.20
CA GLN A 32 -13.36 -12.54 -18.97
C GLN A 32 -12.19 -11.71 -19.50
N SER A 33 -12.32 -11.11 -20.68
CA SER A 33 -11.28 -10.23 -21.24
C SER A 33 -10.98 -8.99 -20.38
N ARG A 34 -11.88 -8.60 -19.46
CA ARG A 34 -11.65 -7.48 -18.53
C ARG A 34 -10.86 -7.88 -17.29
N PHE A 35 -10.87 -9.16 -16.94
CA PHE A 35 -10.16 -9.70 -15.76
C PHE A 35 -8.97 -10.59 -16.13
N GLU A 36 -8.63 -10.63 -17.41
CA GLU A 36 -7.45 -11.30 -17.94
C GLU A 36 -6.21 -10.44 -17.67
N ILE A 37 -5.17 -11.07 -17.13
CA ILE A 37 -3.89 -10.42 -16.81
C ILE A 37 -2.77 -11.12 -17.58
N ASP A 38 -1.90 -10.34 -18.23
CA ASP A 38 -0.65 -10.84 -18.82
C ASP A 38 0.31 -11.30 -17.71
N THR A 39 0.88 -12.49 -17.84
CA THR A 39 1.76 -13.04 -16.80
C THR A 39 3.08 -12.26 -16.63
N ARG A 40 3.47 -11.42 -17.60
CA ARG A 40 4.58 -10.46 -17.46
C ARG A 40 4.23 -9.35 -16.48
N ALA A 41 2.98 -8.88 -16.49
CA ALA A 41 2.48 -7.91 -15.52
C ALA A 41 2.48 -8.47 -14.09
N LEU A 42 2.14 -9.76 -13.92
CA LEU A 42 2.24 -10.43 -12.63
C LEU A 42 3.69 -10.59 -12.14
N ALA A 43 4.62 -10.82 -13.05
CA ALA A 43 6.04 -10.87 -12.71
C ALA A 43 6.55 -9.49 -12.29
N ALA A 44 6.14 -8.42 -12.98
CA ALA A 44 6.45 -7.04 -12.61
C ALA A 44 5.86 -6.68 -11.24
N LEU A 45 4.59 -7.04 -10.97
CA LEU A 45 3.96 -6.88 -9.65
C LEU A 45 4.77 -7.60 -8.56
N ARG A 46 5.17 -8.86 -8.78
CA ARG A 46 5.96 -9.61 -7.79
C ARG A 46 7.28 -8.92 -7.46
N ILE A 47 8.00 -8.45 -8.49
CA ILE A 47 9.25 -7.72 -8.32
C ILE A 47 9.00 -6.41 -7.57
N ALA A 48 7.97 -5.65 -7.97
CA ALA A 48 7.60 -4.39 -7.31
C ALA A 48 7.26 -4.60 -5.83
N LEU A 49 6.44 -5.60 -5.48
CA LEU A 49 6.11 -5.91 -4.08
C LEU A 49 7.35 -6.26 -3.27
N GLY A 50 8.25 -7.09 -3.80
CA GLY A 50 9.49 -7.43 -3.12
C GLY A 50 10.44 -6.24 -2.95
N VAL A 51 10.53 -5.35 -3.95
CA VAL A 51 11.32 -4.11 -3.85
C VAL A 51 10.70 -3.16 -2.83
N ILE A 52 9.39 -2.98 -2.83
CA ILE A 52 8.67 -2.14 -1.87
C ILE A 52 8.91 -2.64 -0.43
N LEU A 53 8.89 -3.96 -0.20
CA LEU A 53 9.25 -4.52 1.11
C LEU A 53 10.67 -4.15 1.53
N LEU A 54 11.65 -4.20 0.62
CA LEU A 54 13.02 -3.79 0.92
C LEU A 54 13.13 -2.29 1.22
N VAL A 55 12.42 -1.45 0.46
CA VAL A 55 12.38 0.00 0.68
C VAL A 55 11.72 0.32 2.03
N ASP A 56 10.62 -0.35 2.38
CA ASP A 56 9.96 -0.20 3.68
C ASP A 56 10.89 -0.58 4.83
N LEU A 57 11.53 -1.74 4.75
CA LEU A 57 12.48 -2.21 5.76
C LEU A 57 13.67 -1.25 5.89
N PHE A 58 14.20 -0.75 4.78
CA PHE A 58 15.32 0.20 4.80
C PHE A 58 14.95 1.54 5.45
N HIS A 59 13.76 2.06 5.15
CA HIS A 59 13.26 3.28 5.79
C HIS A 59 13.05 3.06 7.30
N ARG A 60 12.38 1.97 7.70
CA ARG A 60 12.13 1.66 9.11
C ARG A 60 13.39 1.31 9.90
N ALA A 61 14.44 0.82 9.24
CA ALA A 61 15.70 0.44 9.88
C ALA A 61 16.48 1.64 10.44
N ARG A 62 16.29 2.84 9.87
CA ARG A 62 16.94 4.08 10.33
C ARG A 62 16.48 4.46 11.73
N ASP A 63 15.19 4.29 11.99
CA ASP A 63 14.52 4.67 13.24
C ASP A 63 14.15 3.45 14.07
N MET A 64 14.89 2.34 13.90
CA MET A 64 14.52 1.05 14.50
C MET A 64 14.51 1.10 16.02
N ARG A 65 15.53 1.73 16.61
CA ARG A 65 15.62 1.91 18.07
C ARG A 65 14.44 2.75 18.57
N TYR A 66 14.14 3.85 17.89
CA TYR A 66 13.08 4.76 18.27
C TYR A 66 11.69 4.12 18.24
N PHE A 67 11.33 3.36 17.20
CA PHE A 67 9.96 2.86 17.03
C PHE A 67 9.71 1.40 17.45
N TYR A 68 10.73 0.56 17.61
CA TYR A 68 10.55 -0.89 17.78
C TYR A 68 11.30 -1.48 18.97
N THR A 69 11.95 -0.67 19.81
CA THR A 69 12.71 -1.16 20.98
C THR A 69 12.19 -0.58 22.28
N ASP A 70 12.62 -1.16 23.41
CA ASP A 70 12.27 -0.68 24.75
C ASP A 70 12.95 0.65 25.11
N ASP A 71 14.03 1.03 24.40
CA ASP A 71 14.66 2.36 24.49
C ASP A 71 13.84 3.46 23.77
N GLY A 72 12.79 3.07 23.05
CA GLY A 72 12.03 3.92 22.14
C GLY A 72 10.69 4.39 22.69
N VAL A 73 9.93 5.09 21.85
CA VAL A 73 8.62 5.69 22.18
C VAL A 73 7.45 4.70 22.22
N TYR A 74 7.70 3.43 21.91
CA TYR A 74 6.67 2.39 21.90
C TYR A 74 7.25 1.06 22.42
N PRO A 75 7.60 0.98 23.72
CA PRO A 75 8.17 -0.22 24.33
C PRO A 75 7.19 -1.40 24.32
N VAL A 76 7.69 -2.61 24.57
CA VAL A 76 6.85 -3.83 24.57
C VAL A 76 5.75 -3.75 25.61
N ALA A 77 6.01 -3.16 26.78
CA ALA A 77 5.00 -2.98 27.82
C ALA A 77 3.79 -2.17 27.34
N LEU A 78 4.02 -1.09 26.58
CA LEU A 78 2.94 -0.29 25.99
C LEU A 78 2.23 -1.03 24.86
N TYR A 79 2.97 -1.81 24.06
CA TYR A 79 2.35 -2.67 23.04
C TYR A 79 1.42 -3.72 23.68
N GLU A 80 1.83 -4.36 24.78
CA GLU A 80 1.02 -5.36 25.48
C GLU A 80 -0.23 -4.74 26.08
N SER A 81 -0.14 -3.55 26.68
CA SER A 81 -1.28 -2.84 27.27
C SER A 81 -2.27 -2.31 26.24
N THR A 82 -1.79 -1.96 25.04
CA THR A 82 -2.64 -1.52 23.91
C THR A 82 -3.02 -2.67 22.97
N SER A 83 -2.56 -3.90 23.23
CA SER A 83 -2.72 -5.04 22.31
C SER A 83 -4.18 -5.39 22.02
N SER A 84 -5.07 -5.27 23.01
CA SER A 84 -6.51 -5.52 22.83
C SER A 84 -7.19 -4.53 21.89
N LEU A 85 -6.55 -3.38 21.64
CA LEU A 85 -7.05 -2.37 20.70
C LEU A 85 -6.70 -2.69 19.26
N TYR A 86 -5.73 -3.59 19.02
CA TYR A 86 -5.16 -3.85 17.70
C TYR A 86 -5.11 -5.34 17.32
N ASP A 87 -5.69 -6.22 18.16
CA ASP A 87 -5.70 -7.69 18.13
C ASP A 87 -4.77 -8.33 17.10
N GLY A 88 -3.52 -8.55 17.51
CA GLY A 88 -2.57 -9.25 16.67
C GLY A 88 -1.37 -9.75 17.46
N TYR A 89 -1.01 -11.01 17.21
CA TYR A 89 0.28 -11.54 17.64
C TYR A 89 1.37 -10.99 16.74
N SER A 90 2.36 -10.33 17.35
CA SER A 90 3.56 -9.89 16.65
C SER A 90 4.79 -10.66 17.12
N PHE A 91 5.50 -11.30 16.18
CA PHE A 91 6.85 -11.79 16.41
C PHE A 91 7.80 -10.67 16.86
N HIS A 92 7.67 -9.47 16.27
CA HIS A 92 8.40 -8.28 16.69
C HIS A 92 8.02 -7.80 18.11
N GLY A 93 6.89 -8.25 18.67
CA GLY A 93 6.47 -7.97 20.04
C GLY A 93 7.05 -8.92 21.09
N LEU A 94 7.76 -9.98 20.69
CA LEU A 94 8.33 -10.97 21.62
C LEU A 94 9.54 -10.43 22.42
N SER A 95 10.16 -9.34 21.97
CA SER A 95 11.28 -8.69 22.65
C SER A 95 11.47 -7.28 22.12
N GLY A 96 11.71 -6.31 23.01
CA GLY A 96 12.07 -4.94 22.65
C GLY A 96 13.57 -4.73 22.48
N GLU A 97 14.37 -5.79 22.45
CA GLU A 97 15.82 -5.69 22.25
C GLU A 97 16.19 -5.32 20.81
N LEU A 98 17.14 -4.40 20.64
CA LEU A 98 17.55 -3.92 19.32
C LEU A 98 18.07 -5.05 18.41
N TRP A 99 18.89 -5.96 18.93
CA TRP A 99 19.46 -7.06 18.14
C TRP A 99 18.36 -8.01 17.61
N PHE A 100 17.29 -8.19 18.37
CA PHE A 100 16.18 -9.06 18.01
C PHE A 100 15.38 -8.46 16.84
N GLN A 101 15.12 -7.14 16.89
CA GLN A 101 14.51 -6.39 15.79
C GLN A 101 15.39 -6.44 14.53
N GLN A 102 16.70 -6.23 14.66
CA GLN A 102 17.64 -6.33 13.54
C GLN A 102 17.61 -7.71 12.87
N LEU A 103 17.58 -8.79 13.65
CA LEU A 103 17.48 -10.15 13.14
C LEU A 103 16.21 -10.34 12.31
N LEU A 104 15.05 -9.93 12.83
CA LEU A 104 13.77 -10.07 12.12
C LEU A 104 13.75 -9.24 10.82
N PHE A 105 14.35 -8.04 10.81
CA PHE A 105 14.50 -7.23 9.60
C PHE A 105 15.37 -7.91 8.54
N VAL A 106 16.50 -8.52 8.93
CA VAL A 106 17.36 -9.28 8.01
C VAL A 106 16.62 -10.49 7.44
N VAL A 107 15.88 -11.21 8.27
CA VAL A 107 15.04 -12.34 7.83
C VAL A 107 13.98 -11.86 6.83
N ALA A 108 13.26 -10.78 7.15
CA ALA A 108 12.26 -10.20 6.26
C ALA A 108 12.87 -9.74 4.92
N ALA A 109 14.05 -9.12 4.95
CA ALA A 109 14.78 -8.71 3.74
C ALA A 109 15.18 -9.91 2.88
N ALA A 110 15.65 -11.01 3.48
CA ALA A 110 15.97 -12.23 2.76
C ALA A 110 14.74 -12.84 2.06
N PHE A 111 13.57 -12.83 2.71
CA PHE A 111 12.31 -13.27 2.09
C PHE A 111 11.84 -12.30 1.00
N ALA A 112 12.01 -10.99 1.16
CA ALA A 112 11.72 -10.00 0.12
C ALA A 112 12.59 -10.23 -1.14
N VAL A 113 13.89 -10.50 -0.97
CA VAL A 113 14.79 -10.88 -2.08
C VAL A 113 14.33 -12.20 -2.73
N ALA A 114 13.97 -13.20 -1.93
CA ALA A 114 13.43 -14.46 -2.47
C ALA A 114 12.12 -14.26 -3.26
N LEU A 115 11.29 -13.28 -2.86
CA LEU A 115 10.07 -12.90 -3.56
C LEU A 115 10.39 -12.27 -4.91
N ILE A 116 11.35 -11.33 -4.96
CA ILE A 116 11.84 -10.70 -6.19
C ILE A 116 12.31 -11.78 -7.18
N LEU A 117 13.11 -12.74 -6.71
CA LEU A 117 13.62 -13.85 -7.52
C LEU A 117 12.54 -14.88 -7.91
N GLY A 118 11.38 -14.85 -7.24
CA GLY A 118 10.28 -15.80 -7.44
C GLY A 118 10.68 -17.24 -7.10
N TYR A 119 11.41 -17.41 -5.99
CA TYR A 119 11.73 -18.71 -5.42
C TYR A 119 10.62 -19.15 -4.48
N ARG A 120 9.97 -20.30 -4.73
CA ARG A 120 8.84 -20.79 -3.91
C ARG A 120 7.80 -19.68 -3.67
N THR A 121 7.46 -18.98 -4.74
CA THR A 121 6.81 -17.66 -4.75
C THR A 121 5.64 -17.55 -3.79
N ARG A 122 4.76 -18.56 -3.73
CA ARG A 122 3.59 -18.54 -2.85
C ARG A 122 3.94 -18.65 -1.36
N LEU A 123 4.86 -19.55 -1.01
CA LEU A 123 5.30 -19.72 0.36
C LEU A 123 6.04 -18.47 0.83
N VAL A 124 6.94 -17.96 -0.01
CA VAL A 124 7.69 -16.74 0.29
C VAL A 124 6.76 -15.54 0.41
N ALA A 125 5.77 -15.36 -0.48
CA ALA A 125 4.78 -14.30 -0.34
C ALA A 125 3.97 -14.41 0.97
N PHE A 126 3.58 -15.63 1.36
CA PHE A 126 2.89 -15.87 2.63
C PHE A 126 3.77 -15.53 3.84
N VAL A 127 5.03 -15.97 3.86
CA VAL A 127 5.96 -15.65 4.95
C VAL A 127 6.27 -14.15 4.99
N SER A 128 6.49 -13.51 3.84
CA SER A 128 6.65 -12.06 3.75
C SER A 128 5.43 -11.30 4.29
N LEU A 129 4.21 -11.78 4.01
CA LEU A 129 2.99 -11.21 4.57
C LEU A 129 2.97 -11.34 6.11
N LEU A 130 3.30 -12.52 6.65
CA LEU A 130 3.32 -12.73 8.11
C LEU A 130 4.34 -11.81 8.80
N LEU A 131 5.54 -11.67 8.23
CA LEU A 131 6.57 -10.77 8.76
C LEU A 131 6.13 -9.30 8.67
N LEU A 132 5.51 -8.90 7.55
CA LEU A 132 4.96 -7.55 7.39
C LEU A 132 3.84 -7.26 8.39
N VAL A 133 2.87 -8.17 8.52
CA VAL A 133 1.77 -8.05 9.50
C VAL A 133 2.33 -7.93 10.90
N SER A 134 3.29 -8.78 11.26
CA SER A 134 3.95 -8.70 12.56
C SER A 134 4.61 -7.33 12.78
N LEU A 135 5.37 -6.82 11.81
CA LEU A 135 6.01 -5.52 11.92
C LEU A 135 4.99 -4.38 12.08
N GLN A 136 3.89 -4.43 11.33
CA GLN A 136 2.83 -3.42 11.39
C GLN A 136 2.06 -3.46 12.71
N VAL A 137 1.71 -4.66 13.20
CA VAL A 137 1.04 -4.85 14.49
C VAL A 137 1.92 -4.43 15.67
N ARG A 138 3.26 -4.57 15.56
CA ARG A 138 4.19 -4.14 16.62
C ARG A 138 4.14 -2.65 16.89
N ASN A 139 3.82 -1.83 15.88
CA ASN A 139 3.68 -0.39 16.05
C ASN A 139 2.63 0.15 15.05
N PRO A 140 1.34 0.16 15.43
CA PRO A 140 0.27 0.69 14.59
C PRO A 140 0.32 2.22 14.46
N LEU A 141 0.99 2.91 15.39
CA LEU A 141 1.03 4.38 15.51
C LEU A 141 1.79 5.06 14.36
N VAL A 142 2.62 4.32 13.64
CA VAL A 142 3.42 4.83 12.52
C VAL A 142 2.88 4.44 11.15
N LEU A 143 1.69 3.82 11.10
CA LEU A 143 1.13 3.29 9.86
C LEU A 143 0.35 4.34 9.08
N ASN A 144 0.30 4.15 7.75
CA ASN A 144 -0.56 4.94 6.88
C ASN A 144 -1.35 4.06 5.88
N GLY A 145 -2.03 4.68 4.93
CA GLY A 145 -2.78 3.96 3.89
C GLY A 145 -1.93 3.05 3.01
N ALA A 146 -0.64 3.34 2.83
CA ALA A 146 0.25 2.52 2.02
C ALA A 146 0.56 1.19 2.70
N ASP A 147 0.81 1.23 4.01
CA ASP A 147 1.09 0.05 4.82
C ASP A 147 -0.09 -0.93 4.77
N ARG A 148 -1.32 -0.41 4.87
CA ARG A 148 -2.58 -1.17 4.72
C ARG A 148 -2.70 -1.77 3.32
N LEU A 149 -2.58 -0.96 2.27
CA LEU A 149 -2.71 -1.43 0.89
C LEU A 149 -1.65 -2.49 0.54
N LEU A 150 -0.42 -2.34 1.02
CA LEU A 150 0.65 -3.31 0.79
C LEU A 150 0.31 -4.69 1.38
N ARG A 151 -0.22 -4.72 2.60
CA ARG A 151 -0.70 -5.95 3.27
C ARG A 151 -1.83 -6.60 2.49
N VAL A 152 -2.82 -5.81 2.06
CA VAL A 152 -3.95 -6.31 1.24
C VAL A 152 -3.46 -6.87 -0.10
N LEU A 153 -2.58 -6.16 -0.80
CA LEU A 153 -2.03 -6.63 -2.08
C LEU A 153 -1.22 -7.91 -1.92
N LEU A 154 -0.39 -8.03 -0.89
CA LEU A 154 0.35 -9.26 -0.61
C LEU A 154 -0.59 -10.43 -0.28
N LEU A 155 -1.64 -10.19 0.51
CA LEU A 155 -2.66 -11.18 0.84
C LEU A 155 -3.35 -11.73 -0.42
N VAL A 156 -3.84 -10.85 -1.29
CA VAL A 156 -4.46 -11.24 -2.56
C VAL A 156 -3.43 -11.91 -3.48
N ALA A 157 -2.19 -11.43 -3.49
CA ALA A 157 -1.14 -11.94 -4.36
C ALA A 157 -0.73 -13.40 -4.06
N ILE A 158 -0.95 -13.92 -2.84
CA ILE A 158 -0.69 -15.32 -2.48
C ILE A 158 -1.47 -16.31 -3.36
N VAL A 159 -2.72 -15.96 -3.71
CA VAL A 159 -3.59 -16.81 -4.54
C VAL A 159 -3.44 -16.57 -6.04
N VAL A 160 -2.76 -15.49 -6.43
CA VAL A 160 -2.42 -15.14 -7.82
C VAL A 160 -1.16 -15.89 -8.27
N PRO A 161 -1.04 -16.33 -9.54
CA PRO A 161 0.14 -17.06 -10.00
C PRO A 161 1.32 -16.10 -10.33
N LEU A 162 1.85 -15.39 -9.32
CA LEU A 162 2.99 -14.45 -9.44
C LEU A 162 4.30 -15.07 -9.96
N GLY A 163 4.44 -16.38 -9.82
CA GLY A 163 5.61 -17.14 -10.25
C GLY A 163 5.57 -17.63 -11.70
N GLU A 164 4.63 -17.14 -12.54
CA GLU A 164 4.48 -17.59 -13.95
C GLU A 164 5.65 -17.22 -14.85
N ARG A 165 6.21 -16.00 -14.69
CA ARG A 165 7.31 -15.47 -15.51
C ARG A 165 8.40 -14.79 -14.67
N TRP A 166 9.58 -14.66 -15.29
CA TRP A 166 10.78 -14.04 -14.73
C TRP A 166 11.12 -14.52 -13.32
N SER A 167 10.93 -15.82 -13.04
CA SER A 167 11.16 -16.40 -11.71
C SER A 167 11.94 -17.70 -11.80
N ILE A 168 12.59 -18.04 -10.68
CA ILE A 168 13.17 -19.37 -10.48
C ILE A 168 12.09 -20.45 -10.61
N ASP A 169 10.88 -20.20 -10.09
CA ASP A 169 9.76 -21.15 -10.20
C ASP A 169 9.30 -21.38 -11.65
N ALA A 170 9.39 -20.38 -12.52
CA ALA A 170 9.09 -20.49 -13.96
C ALA A 170 10.18 -21.28 -14.67
N LEU A 171 11.45 -20.97 -14.41
CA LEU A 171 12.59 -21.71 -14.96
C LEU A 171 12.50 -23.20 -14.62
N ARG A 172 12.20 -23.56 -13.36
CA ARG A 172 12.00 -24.96 -12.94
C ARG A 172 10.84 -25.66 -13.63
N ARG A 173 9.79 -24.91 -13.99
CA ARG A 173 8.58 -25.47 -14.60
C ARG A 173 8.72 -25.63 -16.11
N GLY A 174 9.57 -24.83 -16.76
CA GLY A 174 9.82 -24.87 -18.21
C GLY A 174 8.68 -24.36 -19.08
N THR A 175 7.52 -24.04 -18.50
CA THR A 175 6.35 -23.53 -19.21
C THR A 175 5.72 -22.36 -18.46
N ALA A 176 5.18 -21.41 -19.22
CA ALA A 176 4.50 -20.22 -18.71
C ALA A 176 3.27 -19.92 -19.57
N ARG A 177 2.15 -19.60 -18.91
CA ARG A 177 0.96 -19.13 -19.62
C ARG A 177 1.18 -17.70 -20.12
N THR A 178 0.55 -17.33 -21.23
CA THR A 178 0.55 -15.95 -21.73
C THR A 178 -0.27 -15.06 -20.80
N THR A 179 -1.47 -15.52 -20.46
CA THR A 179 -2.44 -14.80 -19.64
C THR A 179 -3.12 -15.71 -18.63
N VAL A 180 -3.72 -15.09 -17.62
CA VAL A 180 -4.50 -15.78 -16.58
C VAL A 180 -5.76 -15.00 -16.24
N VAL A 181 -6.85 -15.72 -15.96
CA VAL A 181 -8.14 -15.16 -15.56
C VAL A 181 -8.78 -16.03 -14.48
N GLY A 182 -9.38 -15.40 -13.48
CA GLY A 182 -10.13 -16.05 -12.40
C GLY A 182 -10.50 -15.08 -11.28
N PHE A 183 -11.13 -15.56 -10.21
CA PHE A 183 -11.53 -14.69 -9.10
C PHE A 183 -10.35 -14.04 -8.37
N ALA A 184 -9.22 -14.73 -8.25
CA ALA A 184 -8.00 -14.14 -7.69
C ALA A 184 -7.45 -12.98 -8.54
N THR A 185 -7.51 -13.07 -9.88
CA THR A 185 -7.09 -11.97 -10.75
C THR A 185 -8.12 -10.84 -10.73
N ALA A 186 -9.41 -11.17 -10.60
CA ALA A 186 -10.46 -10.18 -10.41
C ALA A 186 -10.26 -9.41 -9.09
N ALA A 187 -10.05 -10.09 -7.96
CA ALA A 187 -9.76 -9.45 -6.68
C ALA A 187 -8.54 -8.51 -6.77
N LEU A 188 -7.46 -8.98 -7.42
CA LEU A 188 -6.25 -8.17 -7.61
C LEU A 188 -6.50 -6.89 -8.43
N LEU A 189 -7.33 -6.95 -9.47
CA LEU A 189 -7.66 -5.79 -10.29
C LEU A 189 -8.70 -4.88 -9.62
N VAL A 190 -9.66 -5.45 -8.91
CA VAL A 190 -10.70 -4.67 -8.24
C VAL A 190 -10.13 -3.87 -7.06
N GLN A 191 -9.14 -4.38 -6.34
CA GLN A 191 -8.56 -3.68 -5.18
C GLN A 191 -8.13 -2.22 -5.46
N PRO A 192 -7.24 -1.92 -6.44
CA PRO A 192 -6.88 -0.53 -6.72
C PRO A 192 -8.05 0.31 -7.23
N VAL A 193 -9.01 -0.29 -7.96
CA VAL A 193 -10.20 0.41 -8.44
C VAL A 193 -11.12 0.79 -7.28
N ALA A 194 -11.27 -0.10 -6.30
CA ALA A 194 -11.97 0.16 -5.04
C ALA A 194 -11.33 1.34 -4.28
N VAL A 195 -10.00 1.31 -4.10
CA VAL A 195 -9.24 2.40 -3.48
C VAL A 195 -9.51 3.74 -4.16
N LEU A 196 -9.39 3.79 -5.50
CA LEU A 196 -9.56 5.02 -6.28
C LEU A 196 -11.01 5.52 -6.26
N THR A 197 -11.99 4.61 -6.37
CA THR A 197 -13.42 4.96 -6.39
C THR A 197 -13.89 5.42 -5.01
N GLN A 198 -13.50 4.74 -3.93
CA GLN A 198 -13.83 5.16 -2.57
C GLN A 198 -13.23 6.54 -2.26
N ASN A 199 -11.99 6.80 -2.72
CA ASN A 199 -11.40 8.12 -2.56
C ASN A 199 -12.18 9.19 -3.34
N ALA A 200 -12.69 8.87 -4.54
CA ALA A 200 -13.55 9.79 -5.30
C ALA A 200 -14.86 10.12 -4.55
N VAL A 201 -15.51 9.10 -3.97
CA VAL A 201 -16.77 9.26 -3.22
C VAL A 201 -16.55 10.15 -2.00
N LEU A 202 -15.54 9.84 -1.19
CA LEU A 202 -15.23 10.63 0.01
C LEU A 202 -14.83 12.08 -0.31
N LYS A 203 -14.23 12.33 -1.47
CA LYS A 203 -13.89 13.69 -1.94
C LYS A 203 -15.08 14.47 -2.48
N HIS A 204 -16.16 13.78 -2.83
CA HIS A 204 -17.39 14.40 -3.27
C HIS A 204 -18.22 14.94 -2.11
N GLU A 205 -17.93 14.51 -0.88
CA GLU A 205 -18.56 15.03 0.34
C GLU A 205 -18.00 16.40 0.76
N GLY A 206 -16.85 16.82 0.21
CA GLY A 206 -16.21 18.11 0.46
C GLY A 206 -16.40 19.12 -0.67
N ASP A 207 -16.06 20.37 -0.40
CA ASP A 207 -16.31 21.48 -1.32
C ASP A 207 -15.09 21.78 -2.23
N THR A 208 -13.87 21.48 -1.78
CA THR A 208 -12.64 21.99 -2.40
C THR A 208 -12.21 21.19 -3.64
N TRP A 209 -12.48 19.88 -3.68
CA TRP A 209 -12.06 19.02 -4.80
C TRP A 209 -12.82 19.33 -6.08
N PHE A 210 -14.12 19.58 -5.98
CA PHE A 210 -14.99 19.90 -7.11
C PHE A 210 -15.04 21.41 -7.41
N ALA A 211 -14.41 22.23 -6.57
CA ALA A 211 -14.12 23.64 -6.86
C ALA A 211 -12.81 23.82 -7.67
N GLY A 212 -11.92 22.83 -7.70
CA GLY A 212 -10.61 22.96 -8.37
C GLY A 212 -9.45 23.32 -7.43
N GLU A 213 -9.72 23.52 -6.14
CA GLU A 213 -8.81 24.19 -5.21
C GLU A 213 -8.00 23.22 -4.33
N ALA A 214 -8.46 21.97 -4.19
CA ALA A 214 -7.94 21.04 -3.20
C ALA A 214 -6.44 20.71 -3.34
N ILE A 215 -5.90 20.56 -4.56
CA ILE A 215 -4.46 20.36 -4.73
C ILE A 215 -3.67 21.59 -4.29
N GLY A 216 -4.17 22.80 -4.56
CA GLY A 216 -3.56 24.04 -4.08
C GLY A 216 -3.48 24.08 -2.56
N ILE A 217 -4.60 23.78 -1.89
CA ILE A 217 -4.68 23.70 -0.42
C ILE A 217 -3.74 22.60 0.12
N ALA A 218 -3.72 21.42 -0.51
CA ALA A 218 -2.89 20.32 -0.07
C ALA A 218 -1.38 20.61 -0.19
N LEU A 219 -0.97 21.38 -1.21
CA LEU A 219 0.43 21.79 -1.39
C LEU A 219 0.83 22.99 -0.55
N ALA A 220 -0.13 23.84 -0.16
CA ALA A 220 0.10 24.89 0.85
C ALA A 220 0.39 24.32 2.25
N ASN A 221 0.15 23.03 2.47
CA ASN A 221 0.54 22.36 3.71
C ASN A 221 2.00 21.93 3.68
N ASP A 222 2.87 22.78 4.22
CA ASP A 222 4.32 22.62 4.16
C ASP A 222 4.87 21.34 4.84
N VAL A 223 4.13 20.68 5.76
CA VAL A 223 4.57 19.38 6.33
C VAL A 223 4.54 18.26 5.29
N MET A 224 3.61 18.39 4.34
CA MET A 224 3.31 17.33 3.36
C MET A 224 4.04 17.57 2.04
N THR A 225 4.46 18.79 1.77
CA THR A 225 5.08 19.21 0.51
C THR A 225 6.61 19.07 0.61
N ILE A 226 7.23 18.54 -0.44
CA ILE A 226 8.70 18.37 -0.52
C ILE A 226 9.22 18.75 -1.90
N SER A 227 10.49 19.17 -1.97
CA SER A 227 11.26 19.32 -3.21
C SER A 227 10.56 20.18 -4.28
N LEU A 228 9.98 19.56 -5.32
CA LEU A 228 9.32 20.26 -6.42
C LEU A 228 7.99 20.89 -5.99
N GLY A 229 7.37 20.36 -4.93
CA GLY A 229 6.11 20.88 -4.42
C GLY A 229 6.22 22.34 -3.96
N ASN A 230 7.32 22.72 -3.32
CA ASN A 230 7.56 24.09 -2.84
C ASN A 230 7.56 25.13 -3.97
N HIS A 231 7.90 24.71 -5.19
CA HIS A 231 7.94 25.59 -6.36
C HIS A 231 6.63 25.52 -7.18
N LEU A 232 5.91 24.40 -7.10
CA LEU A 232 4.64 24.19 -7.79
C LEU A 232 3.50 25.01 -7.18
N GLY A 233 3.59 25.32 -5.87
CA GLY A 233 2.61 26.12 -5.13
C GLY A 233 2.31 27.49 -5.76
N GLU A 234 3.29 28.08 -6.46
CA GLU A 234 3.19 29.41 -7.07
C GLU A 234 2.36 29.44 -8.37
N PHE A 235 2.03 28.27 -8.95
CA PHE A 235 1.38 28.16 -10.26
C PHE A 235 -0.09 27.73 -10.15
N SER A 236 -0.96 28.59 -9.62
CA SER A 236 -2.38 28.27 -9.36
C SER A 236 -3.13 27.64 -10.55
N PRO A 237 -3.01 28.13 -11.81
CA PRO A 237 -3.70 27.51 -12.94
C PRO A 237 -3.25 26.07 -13.23
N LEU A 238 -1.97 25.76 -12.99
CA LEU A 238 -1.46 24.40 -13.15
C LEU A 238 -2.03 23.48 -12.07
N LEU A 239 -2.10 23.94 -10.82
CA LEU A 239 -2.65 23.17 -9.71
C LEU A 239 -4.13 22.86 -9.89
N GLU A 240 -4.91 23.81 -10.40
CA GLU A 240 -6.32 23.61 -10.75
C GLU A 240 -6.48 22.54 -11.85
N ILE A 241 -5.67 22.62 -12.92
CA ILE A 241 -5.67 21.61 -14.00
C ILE A 241 -5.31 20.23 -13.44
N LEU A 242 -4.27 20.14 -12.61
CA LEU A 242 -3.87 18.89 -11.96
C LEU A 242 -4.97 18.36 -11.04
N ASN A 243 -5.70 19.23 -10.35
CA ASN A 243 -6.83 18.86 -9.50
C ASN A 243 -7.92 18.18 -10.33
N TRP A 244 -8.35 18.80 -11.44
CA TRP A 244 -9.37 18.23 -12.32
C TRP A 244 -8.92 16.93 -12.99
N ILE A 245 -7.65 16.83 -13.40
CA ILE A 245 -7.07 15.58 -13.89
C ILE A 245 -7.17 14.50 -12.81
N TRP A 246 -6.78 14.82 -11.58
CA TRP A 246 -6.80 13.88 -10.47
C TRP A 246 -8.23 13.40 -10.13
N VAL A 247 -9.19 14.31 -9.98
CA VAL A 247 -10.61 13.97 -9.76
C VAL A 247 -11.15 13.08 -10.88
N THR A 248 -10.83 13.41 -12.13
CA THR A 248 -11.23 12.60 -13.31
C THR A 248 -10.65 11.20 -13.25
N LEU A 249 -9.38 11.06 -12.87
CA LEU A 249 -8.74 9.75 -12.70
C LEU A 249 -9.37 8.96 -11.53
N LEU A 250 -9.70 9.58 -10.41
CA LEU A 250 -10.34 8.89 -9.30
C LEU A 250 -11.75 8.39 -9.67
N ALA A 251 -12.62 9.30 -10.10
CA ALA A 251 -14.02 9.01 -10.43
C ALA A 251 -14.15 8.12 -11.68
N GLY A 252 -13.25 8.28 -12.66
CA GLY A 252 -13.23 7.50 -13.89
C GLY A 252 -12.56 6.13 -13.79
N SER A 253 -12.04 5.72 -12.62
CA SER A 253 -11.20 4.53 -12.48
C SER A 253 -11.85 3.23 -12.97
N ILE A 254 -13.14 3.00 -12.68
CA ILE A 254 -13.89 1.85 -13.22
C ILE A 254 -13.90 1.88 -14.76
N VAL A 255 -14.16 3.05 -15.36
CA VAL A 255 -14.24 3.22 -16.81
C VAL A 255 -12.86 3.01 -17.44
N PHE A 256 -11.84 3.69 -16.95
CA PHE A 256 -10.51 3.68 -17.54
C PHE A 256 -9.79 2.36 -17.36
N LEU A 257 -9.93 1.69 -16.21
CA LEU A 257 -9.14 0.51 -15.87
C LEU A 257 -9.89 -0.82 -16.08
N LEU A 258 -11.20 -0.90 -15.83
CA LEU A 258 -12.00 -2.13 -16.02
C LEU A 258 -12.81 -2.11 -17.32
N SER A 259 -13.31 -0.95 -17.75
CA SER A 259 -14.14 -0.84 -18.95
C SER A 259 -13.34 -0.75 -20.26
N THR A 260 -12.01 -0.66 -20.22
CA THR A 260 -11.15 -0.68 -21.41
C THR A 260 -10.37 -1.99 -21.56
N THR A 261 -9.85 -2.25 -22.76
CA THR A 261 -9.03 -3.44 -23.08
C THR A 261 -7.86 -3.08 -24.01
N GLY A 262 -6.87 -3.97 -24.12
CA GLY A 262 -5.78 -3.84 -25.07
C GLY A 262 -4.96 -2.55 -24.86
N ARG A 263 -4.63 -1.86 -25.96
CA ARG A 263 -3.80 -0.63 -25.93
C ARG A 263 -4.41 0.50 -25.12
N LEU A 264 -5.73 0.65 -25.15
CA LEU A 264 -6.41 1.73 -24.43
C LEU A 264 -6.27 1.54 -22.90
N ARG A 265 -6.43 0.30 -22.41
CA ARG A 265 -6.20 -0.02 -20.99
C ARG A 265 -4.75 0.21 -20.57
N ALA A 266 -3.80 -0.19 -21.42
CA ALA A 266 -2.39 0.06 -21.15
C ALA A 266 -2.06 1.56 -21.11
N PHE A 267 -2.64 2.37 -22.01
CA PHE A 267 -2.51 3.82 -21.99
C PHE A 267 -2.99 4.42 -20.67
N PHE A 268 -4.22 4.09 -20.24
CA PHE A 268 -4.72 4.60 -18.96
C PHE A 268 -3.88 4.12 -17.78
N ALA A 269 -3.48 2.85 -17.75
CA ALA A 269 -2.57 2.34 -16.71
C ALA A 269 -1.25 3.16 -16.64
N LEU A 270 -0.68 3.54 -17.79
CA LEU A 270 0.49 4.42 -17.83
C LEU A 270 0.19 5.84 -17.35
N VAL A 271 -0.99 6.38 -17.62
CA VAL A 271 -1.42 7.69 -17.08
C VAL A 271 -1.51 7.65 -15.55
N TYR A 272 -2.11 6.62 -14.96
CA TYR A 272 -2.11 6.45 -13.49
C TYR A 272 -0.70 6.31 -12.92
N ILE A 273 0.14 5.48 -13.55
CA ILE A 273 1.55 5.33 -13.14
C ILE A 273 2.27 6.68 -13.19
N GLY A 274 2.05 7.47 -14.26
CA GLY A 274 2.61 8.81 -14.39
C GLY A 274 2.14 9.76 -13.28
N ALA A 275 0.85 9.77 -12.95
CA ALA A 275 0.30 10.57 -11.87
C ALA A 275 0.92 10.20 -10.50
N PHE A 276 1.05 8.90 -10.20
CA PHE A 276 1.67 8.45 -8.95
C PHE A 276 3.18 8.72 -8.91
N LEU A 277 3.89 8.58 -10.04
CA LEU A 277 5.31 8.97 -10.12
C LEU A 277 5.48 10.48 -9.90
N GLY A 278 4.56 11.30 -10.39
CA GLY A 278 4.52 12.74 -10.15
C GLY A 278 4.32 13.12 -8.68
N MET A 279 3.69 12.27 -7.87
CA MET A 279 3.54 12.51 -6.42
C MET A 279 4.85 12.35 -5.65
N LEU A 280 5.75 11.47 -6.08
CA LEU A 280 6.99 11.15 -5.35
C LEU A 280 7.88 12.38 -5.06
N PRO A 281 8.15 13.29 -6.01
CA PRO A 281 8.96 14.47 -5.76
C PRO A 281 8.18 15.69 -5.26
N VAL A 282 6.87 15.54 -5.01
CA VAL A 282 5.98 16.66 -4.64
C VAL A 282 5.46 16.51 -3.20
N MET A 283 5.14 15.29 -2.77
CA MET A 283 4.51 15.05 -1.47
C MET A 283 5.17 13.94 -0.65
N SER A 284 5.39 14.17 0.63
CA SER A 284 5.86 13.20 1.62
C SER A 284 4.72 12.33 2.16
N VAL A 285 4.20 11.45 1.30
CA VAL A 285 3.11 10.49 1.61
C VAL A 285 3.63 9.06 1.87
N GLY A 286 4.94 8.90 2.07
CA GLY A 286 5.59 7.62 2.33
C GLY A 286 5.51 6.66 1.14
N LEU A 287 5.23 5.37 1.40
CA LEU A 287 5.23 4.32 0.37
C LEU A 287 4.01 4.36 -0.57
N PHE A 288 3.04 5.24 -0.33
CA PHE A 288 1.73 5.21 -0.99
C PHE A 288 1.82 5.22 -2.52
N PRO A 289 2.60 6.11 -3.16
CA PRO A 289 2.68 6.13 -4.62
C PRO A 289 3.33 4.86 -5.19
N LEU A 290 4.31 4.28 -4.49
CA LEU A 290 4.97 3.04 -4.91
C LEU A 290 4.00 1.85 -4.88
N VAL A 291 3.20 1.75 -3.81
CA VAL A 291 2.21 0.67 -3.66
C VAL A 291 1.09 0.82 -4.69
N LEU A 292 0.63 2.03 -4.98
CA LEU A 292 -0.36 2.30 -6.04
C LEU A 292 0.17 1.98 -7.44
N ILE A 293 1.43 2.35 -7.74
CA ILE A 293 2.09 1.95 -8.99
C ILE A 293 2.08 0.43 -9.11
N ALA A 294 2.52 -0.29 -8.07
CA ALA A 294 2.53 -1.75 -8.05
C ALA A 294 1.13 -2.32 -8.29
N ALA A 295 0.09 -1.75 -7.66
CA ALA A 295 -1.30 -2.18 -7.82
C ALA A 295 -1.85 -1.99 -9.25
N VAL A 296 -1.34 -0.99 -9.99
CA VAL A 296 -1.77 -0.70 -11.38
C VAL A 296 -0.95 -1.45 -12.42
N LEU A 297 0.25 -1.96 -12.11
CA LEU A 297 1.05 -2.78 -13.04
C LEU A 297 0.27 -3.93 -13.73
N PRO A 298 -0.63 -4.68 -13.04
CA PRO A 298 -1.44 -5.72 -13.66
C PRO A 298 -2.38 -5.24 -14.79
N PHE A 299 -2.64 -3.92 -14.90
CA PHE A 299 -3.44 -3.35 -15.99
C PHE A 299 -2.64 -3.12 -17.28
N LEU A 300 -1.30 -3.23 -17.23
CA LEU A 300 -0.45 -3.21 -18.43
C LEU A 300 -0.67 -4.49 -19.24
N THR A 301 -1.38 -4.35 -20.35
CA THR A 301 -1.82 -5.46 -21.21
C THR A 301 -0.73 -5.95 -22.17
N ALA A 302 -0.96 -7.07 -22.86
CA ALA A 302 0.01 -7.68 -23.78
C ALA A 302 0.64 -6.70 -24.80
N PRO A 303 -0.09 -5.78 -25.47
CA PRO A 303 0.50 -4.81 -26.39
C PRO A 303 1.61 -3.94 -25.80
N PHE A 304 1.49 -3.55 -24.52
CA PHE A 304 2.54 -2.80 -23.83
C PHE A 304 3.79 -3.67 -23.69
N TRP A 305 3.63 -4.90 -23.18
CA TRP A 305 4.75 -5.79 -22.95
C TRP A 305 5.42 -6.28 -24.23
N ASP A 306 4.66 -6.45 -25.31
CA ASP A 306 5.21 -6.82 -26.62
C ASP A 306 6.08 -5.68 -27.18
N THR A 307 5.64 -4.43 -26.98
CA THR A 307 6.43 -3.24 -27.32
C THR A 307 7.65 -3.10 -26.42
N ALA A 308 7.50 -3.29 -25.10
CA ALA A 308 8.63 -3.19 -24.17
C ALA A 308 9.72 -4.23 -24.47
N VAL A 309 9.33 -5.46 -24.83
CA VAL A 309 10.27 -6.52 -25.20
C VAL A 309 10.95 -6.23 -26.55
N SER A 310 10.25 -5.64 -27.53
CA SER A 310 10.85 -5.32 -28.82
C SER A 310 11.92 -4.22 -28.75
N LEU A 311 11.87 -3.37 -27.72
CA LEU A 311 12.88 -2.34 -27.45
C LEU A 311 14.19 -2.90 -26.86
N ILE A 312 14.18 -4.13 -26.33
CA ILE A 312 15.36 -4.76 -25.73
C ILE A 312 16.17 -5.47 -26.84
N PRO A 313 17.48 -5.20 -27.00
CA PRO A 313 18.34 -5.88 -27.97
C PRO A 313 18.41 -7.40 -27.70
N SER A 314 17.57 -8.16 -28.41
CA SER A 314 17.18 -9.53 -28.04
C SER A 314 18.27 -10.59 -28.20
N ARG A 315 19.29 -10.39 -29.05
CA ARG A 315 20.32 -11.41 -29.27
C ARG A 315 21.37 -11.51 -28.17
N ARG A 316 21.77 -10.40 -27.53
CA ARG A 316 22.85 -10.45 -26.51
C ARG A 316 22.35 -10.74 -25.09
N LEU A 317 21.09 -10.42 -24.81
CA LEU A 317 20.53 -10.61 -23.46
C LEU A 317 20.09 -12.05 -23.22
N VAL A 318 19.53 -12.71 -24.23
CA VAL A 318 19.01 -14.09 -24.13
C VAL A 318 20.12 -15.09 -23.84
N ASP A 319 21.30 -14.93 -24.45
CA ASP A 319 22.47 -15.78 -24.20
C ASP A 319 23.03 -15.62 -22.78
N ARG A 320 22.69 -14.53 -22.09
CA ARG A 320 23.08 -14.26 -20.69
C ARG A 320 22.02 -14.67 -19.67
N LEU A 321 20.85 -15.13 -20.10
CA LEU A 321 19.81 -15.52 -19.17
C LEU A 321 20.16 -16.87 -18.51
N PRO A 322 20.00 -16.99 -17.18
CA PRO A 322 20.29 -18.21 -16.48
C PRO A 322 19.36 -19.33 -16.96
N THR A 323 19.94 -20.40 -17.50
CA THR A 323 19.24 -21.66 -17.76
C THR A 323 19.12 -22.50 -16.48
N THR A 324 18.23 -23.50 -16.48
CA THR A 324 18.02 -24.41 -15.34
C THR A 324 19.30 -25.10 -14.85
N SER A 325 20.27 -25.30 -15.75
CA SER A 325 21.60 -25.85 -15.41
C SER A 325 22.40 -24.99 -14.43
N HIS A 326 22.22 -23.67 -14.45
CA HIS A 326 22.91 -22.73 -13.57
C HIS A 326 22.32 -22.67 -12.15
N LEU A 327 21.15 -23.26 -11.91
CA LEU A 327 20.47 -23.17 -10.62
C LEU A 327 21.02 -24.15 -9.58
N GLY A 328 21.87 -25.10 -9.94
CA GLY A 328 22.46 -26.08 -9.01
C GLY A 328 21.40 -26.77 -8.13
N PRO A 329 21.59 -26.86 -6.79
CA PRO A 329 20.60 -27.42 -5.86
C PRO A 329 19.25 -26.70 -5.88
N ILE A 330 19.27 -25.39 -6.15
CA ILE A 330 18.07 -24.57 -6.28
C ILE A 330 17.31 -24.95 -7.56
N GLY A 331 17.90 -25.65 -8.53
CA GLY A 331 17.19 -26.16 -9.71
C GLY A 331 16.22 -27.30 -9.42
N GLN A 332 16.38 -27.99 -8.29
CA GLN A 332 15.60 -29.20 -8.00
C GLN A 332 14.11 -28.89 -7.77
N PRO A 333 13.20 -29.81 -8.17
CA PRO A 333 11.79 -29.67 -7.85
C PRO A 333 11.58 -29.63 -6.32
N PRO A 334 10.61 -28.82 -5.84
CA PRO A 334 10.24 -28.76 -4.43
C PRO A 334 9.97 -30.15 -3.85
N VAL A 335 10.21 -30.32 -2.55
CA VAL A 335 10.01 -31.60 -1.83
C VAL A 335 8.58 -32.10 -2.05
N GLU A 336 7.59 -31.20 -2.03
CA GLU A 336 6.18 -31.52 -2.21
C GLU A 336 5.89 -32.10 -3.60
N ARG A 337 6.61 -31.67 -4.64
CA ARG A 337 6.50 -32.26 -5.98
C ARG A 337 7.20 -33.62 -6.03
N ARG A 338 8.40 -33.74 -5.47
CA ARG A 338 9.15 -35.00 -5.42
C ARG A 338 8.38 -36.10 -4.68
N VAL A 339 7.80 -35.77 -3.54
CA VAL A 339 6.94 -36.67 -2.74
C VAL A 339 5.71 -37.07 -3.54
N ARG A 340 5.06 -36.13 -4.22
CA ARG A 340 3.90 -36.43 -5.07
C ARG A 340 4.24 -37.36 -6.25
N ASP A 341 5.35 -37.11 -6.93
CA ASP A 341 5.80 -37.94 -8.05
C ASP A 341 6.24 -39.33 -7.58
N ALA A 342 6.78 -39.44 -6.36
CA ALA A 342 7.03 -40.72 -5.71
C ALA A 342 5.73 -41.46 -5.35
N LEU A 343 4.72 -40.78 -4.81
CA LEU A 343 3.42 -41.36 -4.48
C LEU A 343 2.65 -41.82 -5.73
N ARG A 344 2.71 -41.05 -6.83
CA ARG A 344 2.18 -41.45 -8.14
C ARG A 344 2.83 -42.73 -8.63
N ARG A 345 4.16 -42.81 -8.58
CA ARG A 345 4.91 -44.02 -8.94
C ARG A 345 4.59 -45.23 -8.06
N ARG A 346 4.12 -45.00 -6.83
CA ARG A 346 3.67 -46.05 -5.88
C ARG A 346 2.19 -46.43 -6.02
N GLY A 347 1.47 -45.92 -7.02
CA GLY A 347 0.07 -46.29 -7.29
C GLY A 347 -0.99 -45.41 -6.59
N TYR A 348 -0.61 -44.36 -5.87
CA TYR A 348 -1.55 -43.44 -5.20
C TYR A 348 -2.04 -42.31 -6.13
N GLU A 349 -2.35 -42.62 -7.38
CA GLU A 349 -2.70 -41.60 -8.37
C GLU A 349 -3.98 -40.84 -8.01
N SER A 350 -5.02 -41.52 -7.55
CA SER A 350 -6.30 -40.93 -7.13
C SER A 350 -6.14 -39.94 -5.97
N ALA A 351 -5.33 -40.28 -4.96
CA ALA A 351 -5.07 -39.40 -3.83
C ALA A 351 -4.28 -38.15 -4.26
N THR A 352 -3.27 -38.31 -5.13
CA THR A 352 -2.49 -37.16 -5.60
C THR A 352 -3.27 -36.25 -6.54
N SER A 353 -4.18 -36.79 -7.37
CA SER A 353 -5.06 -36.00 -8.23
C SER A 353 -6.12 -35.27 -7.40
N PHE A 354 -6.70 -35.92 -6.38
CA PHE A 354 -7.62 -35.31 -5.43
C PHE A 354 -7.00 -34.09 -4.74
N VAL A 355 -5.79 -34.20 -4.20
CA VAL A 355 -5.08 -33.08 -3.55
C VAL A 355 -4.86 -31.91 -4.52
N VAL A 356 -4.51 -32.17 -5.79
CA VAL A 356 -4.29 -31.12 -6.79
C VAL A 356 -5.60 -30.43 -7.15
N THR A 357 -6.68 -31.18 -7.37
CA THR A 357 -7.99 -30.65 -7.70
C THR A 357 -8.55 -29.84 -6.54
N TYR A 358 -8.51 -30.39 -5.32
CA TYR A 358 -8.94 -29.70 -4.10
C TYR A 358 -8.14 -28.42 -3.89
N GLY A 359 -6.82 -28.45 -4.05
CA GLY A 359 -5.98 -27.26 -3.96
C GLY A 359 -6.24 -26.21 -5.04
N ARG A 360 -6.76 -26.58 -6.22
CA ARG A 360 -7.25 -25.63 -7.22
C ARG A 360 -8.58 -25.02 -6.80
N SER A 361 -9.53 -25.85 -6.38
CA SER A 361 -10.84 -25.41 -5.89
C SER A 361 -10.70 -24.46 -4.70
N LEU A 362 -9.84 -24.78 -3.74
CA LEU A 362 -9.57 -23.93 -2.57
C LEU A 362 -9.07 -22.53 -2.98
N LYS A 363 -8.17 -22.43 -3.97
CA LYS A 363 -7.72 -21.11 -4.46
C LYS A 363 -8.84 -20.32 -5.13
N THR A 364 -9.71 -21.00 -5.85
CA THR A 364 -10.90 -20.36 -6.44
C THR A 364 -11.80 -19.82 -5.33
N VAL A 365 -12.09 -20.64 -4.32
CA VAL A 365 -12.91 -20.25 -3.16
C VAL A 365 -12.28 -19.07 -2.41
N VAL A 366 -10.99 -19.15 -2.07
CA VAL A 366 -10.29 -18.04 -1.40
C VAL A 366 -10.28 -16.78 -2.27
N GLY A 367 -10.09 -16.91 -3.59
CA GLY A 367 -10.20 -15.78 -4.51
C GLY A 367 -11.60 -15.16 -4.55
N VAL A 368 -12.66 -15.97 -4.44
CA VAL A 368 -14.05 -15.48 -4.31
C VAL A 368 -14.23 -14.75 -2.99
N ILE A 369 -13.75 -15.33 -1.88
CA ILE A 369 -13.84 -14.71 -0.55
C ILE A 369 -13.17 -13.34 -0.56
N PHE A 370 -11.94 -13.24 -1.09
CA PHE A 370 -11.26 -11.94 -1.19
C PHE A 370 -12.00 -10.95 -2.09
N LEU A 371 -12.53 -11.39 -3.24
CA LEU A 371 -13.31 -10.50 -4.10
C LEU A 371 -14.57 -9.99 -3.39
N VAL A 372 -15.31 -10.88 -2.73
CA VAL A 372 -16.52 -10.52 -1.98
C VAL A 372 -16.17 -9.59 -0.82
N TRP A 373 -15.12 -9.88 -0.07
CA TRP A 373 -14.63 -9.04 1.02
C TRP A 373 -14.33 -7.62 0.54
N ILE A 374 -13.58 -7.46 -0.56
CA ILE A 374 -13.28 -6.15 -1.14
C ILE A 374 -14.56 -5.42 -1.53
N LEU A 375 -15.48 -6.09 -2.25
CA LEU A 375 -16.72 -5.47 -2.73
C LEU A 375 -17.66 -5.07 -1.60
N VAL A 376 -17.81 -5.90 -0.56
CA VAL A 376 -18.67 -5.62 0.60
C VAL A 376 -18.15 -4.41 1.36
N PHE A 377 -16.84 -4.36 1.66
CA PHE A 377 -16.26 -3.23 2.36
C PHE A 377 -16.30 -1.95 1.51
N SER A 378 -16.03 -2.04 0.21
CA SER A 378 -16.17 -0.87 -0.69
C SER A 378 -17.60 -0.36 -0.75
N ALA A 379 -18.60 -1.24 -0.78
CA ALA A 379 -20.01 -0.86 -0.78
C ALA A 379 -20.46 -0.24 0.55
N SER A 380 -20.05 -0.82 1.68
CA SER A 380 -20.30 -0.27 3.02
C SER A 380 -19.80 1.17 3.13
N HIS A 381 -18.53 1.41 2.78
CA HIS A 381 -17.95 2.75 2.81
C HIS A 381 -18.63 3.72 1.85
N ALA A 382 -18.99 3.28 0.64
CA ALA A 382 -19.66 4.13 -0.34
C ALA A 382 -21.12 4.48 0.03
N THR A 383 -21.75 3.70 0.92
CA THR A 383 -23.16 3.88 1.31
C THR A 383 -23.34 4.41 2.72
N GLY A 384 -22.28 4.47 3.52
CA GLY A 384 -22.34 4.80 4.94
C GLY A 384 -23.02 3.73 5.79
N MET A 385 -23.30 2.54 5.24
CA MET A 385 -23.89 1.43 5.99
C MET A 385 -22.80 0.69 6.77
N ALA A 386 -22.98 0.56 8.08
CA ALA A 386 -22.09 -0.22 8.93
C ALA A 386 -22.09 -1.71 8.53
N VAL A 387 -20.92 -2.33 8.58
CA VAL A 387 -20.75 -3.79 8.47
C VAL A 387 -21.03 -4.38 9.87
N PRO A 388 -21.58 -5.60 10.02
CA PRO A 388 -21.77 -6.20 11.34
C PRO A 388 -20.48 -6.19 12.18
N ASP A 389 -20.60 -5.95 13.48
CA ASP A 389 -19.48 -5.85 14.43
C ASP A 389 -18.52 -7.06 14.35
N GLU A 390 -19.03 -8.26 14.03
CA GLU A 390 -18.21 -9.47 13.89
C GLU A 390 -17.29 -9.47 12.65
N MET A 391 -17.54 -8.59 11.68
CA MET A 391 -16.70 -8.38 10.51
C MET A 391 -15.77 -7.18 10.67
N GLU A 392 -15.98 -6.36 11.70
CA GLU A 392 -15.12 -5.23 12.01
C GLU A 392 -13.83 -5.76 12.66
N SER A 393 -12.70 -5.57 11.98
CA SER A 393 -11.41 -5.94 12.55
C SER A 393 -11.00 -4.92 13.61
N ASN A 394 -10.47 -5.40 14.73
CA ASN A 394 -9.80 -4.55 15.73
C ASN A 394 -8.49 -3.92 15.19
N LEU A 395 -8.09 -4.20 13.95
CA LEU A 395 -7.33 -3.27 13.13
C LEU A 395 -8.34 -2.40 12.36
N PRO A 396 -8.90 -1.34 12.94
CA PRO A 396 -9.89 -0.52 12.25
C PRO A 396 -9.32 0.01 10.93
N ASP A 397 -10.20 0.23 9.94
CA ASP A 397 -9.89 0.89 8.66
C ASP A 397 -9.04 0.11 7.63
N GLU A 398 -9.00 -1.23 7.63
CA GLU A 398 -8.25 -1.99 6.60
C GLU A 398 -8.68 -1.70 5.15
N GLN A 399 -9.94 -1.28 4.94
CA GLN A 399 -10.52 -0.97 3.63
C GLN A 399 -11.09 0.47 3.50
N ARG A 400 -10.62 1.40 4.35
CA ARG A 400 -10.98 2.83 4.29
C ARG A 400 -9.89 3.64 3.59
N TRP A 401 -10.24 4.31 2.49
CA TRP A 401 -9.27 4.95 1.59
C TRP A 401 -9.51 6.47 1.44
N GLY A 402 -9.27 7.24 2.50
CA GLY A 402 -9.54 8.69 2.56
C GLY A 402 -8.31 9.55 2.85
N LEU A 403 -7.41 9.73 1.87
CA LEU A 403 -6.33 10.73 1.98
C LEU A 403 -6.82 12.09 1.48
N TYR A 404 -6.69 13.13 2.31
CA TYR A 404 -7.22 14.49 2.08
C TYR A 404 -8.72 14.49 1.79
N THR A 405 -9.49 13.83 2.66
CA THR A 405 -10.95 13.71 2.54
C THR A 405 -11.64 14.15 3.84
N PRO A 406 -12.84 14.76 3.79
CA PRO A 406 -13.52 15.21 2.56
C PRO A 406 -12.77 16.37 1.88
N ASP A 407 -12.20 17.28 2.67
CA ASP A 407 -11.34 18.37 2.21
C ASP A 407 -9.93 18.27 2.82
N PRO A 408 -8.88 18.81 2.15
CA PRO A 408 -7.57 18.97 2.76
C PRO A 408 -7.62 19.90 3.98
N SER A 409 -6.81 19.61 5.01
CA SER A 409 -6.68 20.50 6.18
C SER A 409 -6.12 21.86 5.76
N GLN A 410 -6.80 22.93 6.15
CA GLN A 410 -6.34 24.32 6.04
C GLN A 410 -5.57 24.80 7.27
N SER A 411 -5.26 23.90 8.21
CA SER A 411 -4.46 24.22 9.39
C SER A 411 -3.15 23.44 9.40
N TYR A 412 -2.11 24.13 9.88
CA TYR A 412 -0.78 23.62 10.16
C TYR A 412 -0.67 23.33 11.67
N SER A 413 0.00 22.24 12.05
CA SER A 413 0.31 22.01 13.46
C SER A 413 1.65 21.32 13.65
N TRP A 414 2.36 21.74 14.69
CA TRP A 414 3.65 21.21 15.13
C TRP A 414 3.65 20.99 16.63
N TYR A 415 4.69 20.34 17.15
CA TYR A 415 4.74 19.93 18.55
C TYR A 415 6.05 20.39 19.19
N ALA A 416 5.97 20.77 20.46
CA ALA A 416 7.15 21.00 21.29
C ALA A 416 7.02 20.22 22.60
N ALA A 417 8.12 19.68 23.08
CA ALA A 417 8.19 19.12 24.43
C ALA A 417 8.94 20.13 25.31
N GLU A 418 8.21 20.78 26.20
CA GLU A 418 8.76 21.70 27.20
C GLU A 418 9.23 20.90 28.41
N ALA A 419 10.45 21.14 28.85
CA ALA A 419 11.02 20.63 30.09
C ALA A 419 11.09 21.75 31.12
N GLU A 420 10.57 21.48 32.31
CA GLU A 420 10.63 22.36 33.47
C GLU A 420 11.56 21.75 34.54
N THR A 421 12.48 22.57 35.04
CA THR A 421 13.39 22.19 36.12
C THR A 421 12.93 22.74 37.47
N LYS A 422 13.45 22.18 38.56
CA LYS A 422 13.10 22.58 39.95
C LYS A 422 13.34 24.05 40.31
N ASP A 423 14.20 24.74 39.55
CA ASP A 423 14.44 26.18 39.70
C ASP A 423 13.45 27.05 38.91
N GLY A 424 12.48 26.43 38.21
CA GLY A 424 11.45 27.06 37.39
C GLY A 424 11.92 27.46 35.99
N SER A 425 13.10 27.00 35.55
CA SER A 425 13.57 27.24 34.19
C SER A 425 12.85 26.31 33.20
N THR A 426 12.48 26.84 32.03
CA THR A 426 11.82 26.07 30.96
C THR A 426 12.59 26.15 29.65
N PHE A 427 12.66 25.03 28.94
CA PHE A 427 13.31 24.92 27.63
C PHE A 427 12.73 23.75 26.84
N ASN A 428 12.96 23.72 25.53
CA ASN A 428 12.58 22.63 24.65
C ASN A 428 13.53 21.44 24.85
N ALA A 429 12.94 20.26 25.06
CA ALA A 429 13.64 19.02 25.38
C ALA A 429 14.61 18.53 24.29
N PHE A 430 14.45 18.96 23.03
CA PHE A 430 15.24 18.44 21.91
C PHE A 430 16.38 19.35 21.47
N ASP A 431 16.18 20.68 21.46
CA ASP A 431 17.19 21.66 21.03
C ASP A 431 17.78 22.46 22.21
N GLY A 432 17.18 22.40 23.40
CA GLY A 432 17.60 23.16 24.58
C GLY A 432 17.34 24.67 24.49
N GLU A 433 16.62 25.13 23.47
CA GLU A 433 16.25 26.52 23.29
C GLU A 433 14.95 26.84 24.04
N ALA A 434 14.55 28.11 24.08
CA ALA A 434 13.25 28.47 24.62
C ALA A 434 12.14 27.88 23.73
N VAL A 435 11.03 27.43 24.34
CA VAL A 435 9.85 27.01 23.57
C VAL A 435 9.25 28.26 22.91
N VAL A 436 9.53 28.43 21.63
CA VAL A 436 8.96 29.51 20.83
C VAL A 436 7.68 29.03 20.17
N SER A 437 6.63 29.84 20.25
CA SER A 437 5.37 29.61 19.55
C SER A 437 5.45 29.90 18.06
N ASP A 438 6.59 30.31 17.53
CA ASP A 438 6.73 30.67 16.11
C ASP A 438 6.74 29.41 15.26
N ARG A 439 6.17 29.55 14.05
CA ARG A 439 6.16 28.47 13.07
C ARG A 439 7.60 28.10 12.69
N PRO A 440 7.95 26.81 12.62
CA PRO A 440 9.24 26.36 12.12
C PRO A 440 9.54 26.95 10.72
N PRO A 441 10.77 27.45 10.45
CA PRO A 441 11.11 28.08 9.19
C PRO A 441 10.94 27.17 7.97
N ASP A 442 11.12 25.86 8.15
CA ASP A 442 10.82 24.83 7.15
C ASP A 442 10.04 23.68 7.81
N ALA A 443 8.73 23.77 7.72
CA ALA A 443 7.78 22.77 8.19
C ALA A 443 7.99 21.36 7.62
N SER A 444 8.65 21.22 6.46
CA SER A 444 8.98 19.90 5.89
C SER A 444 10.11 19.19 6.64
N GLN A 445 10.92 19.96 7.41
CA GLN A 445 12.01 19.46 8.26
C GLN A 445 11.58 19.22 9.71
N GLU A 446 10.38 19.65 10.10
CA GLU A 446 9.84 19.45 11.46
C GLU A 446 9.86 17.99 11.89
N TYR A 447 9.65 17.07 10.94
CA TYR A 447 9.74 15.65 11.18
C TYR A 447 10.80 15.04 10.27
N GLU A 448 11.71 14.26 10.85
CA GLU A 448 12.73 13.55 10.08
C GLU A 448 12.13 12.64 9.00
N THR A 449 10.99 12.00 9.32
CA THR A 449 10.28 11.11 8.41
C THR A 449 8.77 11.23 8.58
N PHE A 450 8.02 10.80 7.55
CA PHE A 450 6.55 10.73 7.63
C PHE A 450 6.05 9.84 8.78
N ARG A 451 6.88 8.91 9.29
CA ARG A 451 6.54 8.02 10.41
C ARG A 451 6.61 8.75 11.75
N HIS A 452 7.57 9.65 11.94
CA HIS A 452 7.59 10.57 13.10
C HIS A 452 6.33 11.43 13.14
N ARG A 453 5.94 12.00 11.99
CA ARG A 453 4.68 12.73 11.88
C ARG A 453 3.46 11.87 12.25
N LYS A 454 3.38 10.64 11.73
CA LYS A 454 2.26 9.73 12.04
C LYS A 454 2.22 9.32 13.51
N HIS A 455 3.38 9.13 14.12
CA HIS A 455 3.47 8.87 15.55
C HIS A 455 2.93 10.05 16.35
N MET A 456 3.34 11.29 16.03
CA MET A 456 2.85 12.47 16.74
C MET A 456 1.36 12.75 16.50
N GLU A 457 0.83 12.43 15.32
CA GLU A 457 -0.63 12.40 15.09
C GLU A 457 -1.32 11.41 16.04
N SER A 458 -0.73 10.24 16.27
CA SER A 458 -1.27 9.23 17.20
C SER A 458 -1.18 9.68 18.67
N VAL A 459 -0.09 10.33 19.07
CA VAL A 459 0.09 10.94 20.39
C VAL A 459 -0.97 12.04 20.63
N ARG A 460 -1.21 12.88 19.63
CA ARG A 460 -2.29 13.87 19.66
C ARG A 460 -3.66 13.21 19.81
N ASP A 461 -3.93 12.17 19.02
CA ASP A 461 -5.24 11.51 19.00
C ASP A 461 -5.50 10.71 20.28
N SER A 462 -4.46 10.30 21.00
CA SER A 462 -4.61 9.68 22.33
C SER A 462 -4.85 10.68 23.47
N ALA A 463 -4.42 11.93 23.33
CA ALA A 463 -4.45 12.90 24.43
C ALA A 463 -5.88 13.12 24.95
N GLY A 464 -6.12 12.81 26.23
CA GLY A 464 -7.43 12.94 26.88
C GLY A 464 -8.51 11.95 26.42
N ASN A 465 -8.14 10.91 25.67
CA ASN A 465 -9.06 9.89 25.15
C ASN A 465 -8.76 8.52 25.77
N GLU A 466 -9.57 8.07 26.72
CA GLU A 466 -9.49 6.68 27.21
C GLU A 466 -10.04 5.70 26.16
N PRO A 467 -9.41 4.52 25.95
CA PRO A 467 -8.28 3.95 26.69
C PRO A 467 -6.90 4.26 26.09
N THR A 468 -6.81 5.09 25.05
CA THR A 468 -5.56 5.33 24.31
C THR A 468 -4.63 6.35 24.97
N GLU A 469 -5.09 7.12 25.96
CA GLU A 469 -4.35 8.17 26.68
C GLU A 469 -2.93 7.77 27.14
N MET A 470 -2.74 6.49 27.46
CA MET A 470 -1.42 5.96 27.82
C MET A 470 -0.35 6.13 26.73
N ILE A 471 -0.74 6.28 25.46
CA ILE A 471 0.20 6.52 24.34
C ILE A 471 0.85 7.91 24.49
N SER A 472 0.06 8.94 24.77
CA SER A 472 0.59 10.29 25.03
C SER A 472 1.40 10.35 26.32
N GLY A 473 0.95 9.67 27.37
CA GLY A 473 1.70 9.55 28.63
C GLY A 473 3.07 8.90 28.44
N GLU A 474 3.13 7.80 27.70
CA GLU A 474 4.40 7.10 27.42
C GLU A 474 5.36 7.96 26.58
N TYR A 475 4.85 8.74 25.63
CA TYR A 475 5.69 9.66 24.88
C TYR A 475 6.36 10.70 25.79
N ALA A 476 5.60 11.31 26.71
CA ALA A 476 6.15 12.28 27.67
C ALA A 476 7.12 11.60 28.66
N ASN A 477 6.81 10.39 29.13
CA ASN A 477 7.70 9.58 29.95
C ASN A 477 9.02 9.25 29.23
N TRP A 478 8.96 8.88 27.95
CA TRP A 478 10.15 8.64 27.14
C TRP A 478 11.05 9.88 27.08
N VAL A 479 10.47 11.07 26.92
CA VAL A 479 11.23 12.34 26.98
C VAL A 479 11.90 12.55 28.35
N CYS A 480 11.20 12.29 29.47
CA CYS A 480 11.79 12.31 30.81
C CYS A 480 13.04 11.41 30.88
N VAL A 481 12.92 10.17 30.39
CA VAL A 481 14.01 9.19 30.40
C VAL A 481 15.21 9.66 29.55
N GLN A 482 14.97 10.29 28.39
CA GLN A 482 16.05 10.82 27.55
C GLN A 482 16.81 11.97 28.21
N LEU A 483 16.13 12.80 29.00
CA LEU A 483 16.73 13.96 29.68
C LEU A 483 17.38 13.63 31.03
N THR A 484 16.98 12.51 31.66
CA THR A 484 17.50 12.06 32.96
C THR A 484 19.05 12.01 33.03
N PRO A 485 19.79 11.53 32.00
CA PRO A 485 21.26 11.54 32.04
C PRO A 485 21.89 12.93 32.11
N TYR A 486 21.17 13.97 31.69
CA TYR A 486 21.68 15.34 31.61
C TYR A 486 21.25 16.20 32.79
N LEU A 487 20.00 16.02 33.27
CA LEU A 487 19.40 16.84 34.32
C LEU A 487 19.24 16.11 35.65
N GLY A 488 19.26 14.77 35.64
CA GLY A 488 19.06 13.95 36.84
C GLY A 488 17.80 14.34 37.60
N ASP A 489 17.96 14.60 38.90
CA ASP A 489 16.87 15.01 39.77
C ASP A 489 16.41 16.45 39.55
N ASP A 490 17.08 17.26 38.73
CA ASP A 490 16.69 18.67 38.51
C ASP A 490 15.49 18.81 37.56
N LEU A 491 15.18 17.78 36.75
CA LEU A 491 14.00 17.74 35.89
C LEU A 491 12.74 17.45 36.71
N GLU A 492 11.70 18.27 36.57
CA GLU A 492 10.45 18.15 37.35
C GLU A 492 9.27 17.72 36.47
N THR A 493 9.08 18.38 35.32
CA THR A 493 7.91 18.13 34.47
C THR A 493 8.28 18.20 32.99
N ILE A 494 7.65 17.33 32.20
CA ILE A 494 7.59 17.43 30.74
C ILE A 494 6.17 17.77 30.32
N THR A 495 6.01 18.85 29.56
CA THR A 495 4.73 19.25 28.97
C THR A 495 4.83 19.21 27.46
N VAL A 496 3.97 18.43 26.82
CA VAL A 496 3.93 18.33 25.35
C VAL A 496 2.85 19.27 24.83
N HIS A 497 3.27 20.27 24.07
CA HIS A 497 2.39 21.24 23.43
C HIS A 497 2.19 20.91 21.95
N ARG A 498 0.98 21.19 21.47
CA ARG A 498 0.64 21.29 20.07
C ARG A 498 0.34 22.75 19.75
N PHE A 499 1.03 23.28 18.76
CA PHE A 499 0.72 24.59 18.19
C PHE A 499 -0.10 24.41 16.92
N ILE A 500 -1.12 25.23 16.73
CA ILE A 500 -2.05 25.14 15.61
C ILE A 500 -2.16 26.52 14.98
N GLN A 501 -1.87 26.62 13.69
CA GLN A 501 -1.98 27.85 12.93
C GLN A 501 -2.82 27.61 11.68
N GLN A 502 -3.63 28.59 11.28
CA GLN A 502 -4.27 28.53 9.96
C GLN A 502 -3.20 28.68 8.88
N SER A 503 -3.33 27.92 7.80
CA SER A 503 -2.46 27.93 6.62
C SER A 503 -3.28 28.33 5.40
N PRO A 504 -3.76 29.59 5.33
CA PRO A 504 -4.61 30.03 4.24
C PRO A 504 -3.82 30.02 2.92
N VAL A 505 -4.45 29.57 1.83
CA VAL A 505 -3.88 29.67 0.47
C VAL A 505 -3.75 31.14 0.06
N ASP A 506 -4.68 31.99 0.53
CA ASP A 506 -4.68 33.44 0.39
C ASP A 506 -5.01 34.09 1.75
N GLY A 507 -4.09 34.84 2.36
CA GLY A 507 -4.36 35.56 3.63
C GLY A 507 -3.13 35.84 4.49
N GLU A 508 -3.34 36.52 5.61
CA GLU A 508 -2.33 36.69 6.66
C GLU A 508 -2.39 35.51 7.63
N TYR A 509 -1.22 35.06 8.08
CA TYR A 509 -1.12 34.03 9.12
C TYR A 509 -1.59 34.61 10.45
N GLU A 510 -2.52 33.92 11.11
CA GLU A 510 -2.93 34.23 12.48
C GLU A 510 -1.89 33.76 13.50
N GLU A 511 -1.92 34.30 14.71
CA GLU A 511 -1.10 33.80 15.82
C GLU A 511 -1.45 32.33 16.13
N PRO A 512 -0.45 31.47 16.37
CA PRO A 512 -0.68 30.06 16.62
C PRO A 512 -1.34 29.83 17.98
N ARG A 513 -2.36 28.98 17.97
CA ARG A 513 -3.02 28.50 19.19
C ARG A 513 -2.22 27.36 19.80
N GLN A 514 -1.79 27.53 21.05
CA GLN A 514 -1.17 26.47 21.85
C GLN A 514 -2.23 25.61 22.55
N VAL A 515 -2.03 24.29 22.53
CA VAL A 515 -2.85 23.29 23.23
C VAL A 515 -1.92 22.32 23.93
N THR A 516 -2.06 22.16 25.25
CA THR A 516 -1.34 21.12 25.99
C THR A 516 -1.97 19.76 25.71
N LEU A 517 -1.16 18.79 25.29
CA LEU A 517 -1.60 17.41 25.03
C LEU A 517 -1.47 16.55 26.29
N VAL A 518 -0.32 16.64 26.95
CA VAL A 518 0.00 15.84 28.12
C VAL A 518 1.03 16.58 28.96
N GLU A 519 0.90 16.43 30.28
CA GLU A 519 1.83 16.92 31.29
C GLU A 519 2.21 15.72 32.15
N GLN A 520 3.51 15.47 32.29
CA GLN A 520 4.05 14.30 32.96
C GLN A 520 5.15 14.74 33.92
N ARG A 521 5.06 14.32 35.18
CA ARG A 521 6.16 14.52 36.13
C ARG A 521 7.25 13.48 35.93
N CYS A 522 8.48 13.97 35.97
CA CYS A 522 9.70 13.19 36.12
C CYS A 522 10.14 13.29 37.61
#